data_AF-A0A1I4X2R4-F1
#
_entry.id   AF-A0A1I4X2R4-F1
#
_cell.length_a   1.000
_cell.length_b   1.000
_cell.length_c   1.000
_cell.angle_alpha   90.00
_cell.angle_beta   90.00
_cell.angle_gamma   90.00
#
_symmetry.space_group_name_H-M   'P 1'
#
loop_
_entity.id
_entity.type
_entity.pdbx_description
1 polymer ?
#
loop_
_entity_poly.entity_id
_entity_poly.type
_entity_poly.pdbx_seq_one_letter_code
_entity_poly.pdbx_strand_id
1 'polypeptide(L)'
;MGQKETATQIWSYLTSRGWTKESVAALLGNMQSESGIIADRWESDYVGNMSGGYGLVQWTPASKYISWAQSSGLRYQDVISQCKRLEWEVVNNQQFYHPSMTFEQFTQSRQSPEYLADVFIRYYERPLNPNQPARQTQARYWFDLLNKLSPNVKTGETTMQCIYWKPNAKGTGNDGYYFNGVSSKYIPHPDSVSILKTIYKDNNGKDIPEYHWVNKAPWWIRLEAVCVKQ
;
A
#
# COMPACT_ATOMS: atom_id res chain seq x y z
N MET A 1 2.10 19.57 1.77
CA MET A 1 2.05 18.33 0.99
C MET A 1 1.26 18.59 -0.28
N GLY A 2 1.76 18.21 -1.45
CA GLY A 2 1.01 18.38 -2.69
C GLY A 2 -0.11 17.35 -2.82
N GLN A 3 -1.18 17.65 -3.56
CA GLN A 3 -2.32 16.74 -3.80
C GLN A 3 -1.87 15.32 -4.21
N LYS A 4 -0.91 15.22 -5.14
CA LYS A 4 -0.34 13.94 -5.61
C LYS A 4 0.36 13.16 -4.50
N GLU A 5 1.09 13.84 -3.62
CA GLU A 5 1.85 13.22 -2.53
C GLU A 5 0.88 12.63 -1.49
N THR A 6 -0.15 13.38 -1.10
CA THR A 6 -1.22 12.89 -0.23
C THR A 6 -1.96 11.71 -0.87
N ALA A 7 -2.34 11.81 -2.15
CA ALA A 7 -3.00 10.73 -2.87
C ALA A 7 -2.13 9.46 -2.94
N THR A 8 -0.81 9.61 -3.10
CA THR A 8 0.14 8.48 -3.11
C THR A 8 0.21 7.81 -1.74
N GLN A 9 0.18 8.56 -0.64
CA GLN A 9 0.15 8.00 0.72
C GLN A 9 -1.15 7.23 0.99
N ILE A 10 -2.30 7.82 0.66
CA ILE A 10 -3.61 7.17 0.78
C ILE A 10 -3.63 5.87 -0.03
N TRP A 11 -3.17 5.94 -1.28
CA TRP A 11 -3.13 4.79 -2.18
C TRP A 11 -2.26 3.66 -1.63
N SER A 12 -1.02 3.98 -1.27
CA SER A 12 -0.07 2.99 -0.75
C SER A 12 -0.60 2.35 0.54
N TYR A 13 -1.16 3.16 1.44
CA TYR A 13 -1.72 2.66 2.69
C TYR A 13 -2.92 1.75 2.43
N LEU A 14 -3.99 2.23 1.81
CA LEU A 14 -5.24 1.46 1.67
C LEU A 14 -5.07 0.21 0.80
N THR A 15 -4.26 0.28 -0.26
CA THR A 15 -3.96 -0.93 -1.06
C THR A 15 -3.16 -1.96 -0.26
N SER A 16 -2.23 -1.54 0.61
CA SER A 16 -1.54 -2.45 1.55
C SER A 16 -2.47 -3.06 2.61
N ARG A 17 -3.63 -2.45 2.85
CA ARG A 17 -4.69 -2.95 3.74
C ARG A 17 -5.70 -3.85 3.01
N GLY A 18 -5.49 -4.13 1.72
CA GLY A 18 -6.33 -5.03 0.94
C GLY A 18 -7.47 -4.34 0.20
N TRP A 19 -7.55 -2.99 0.19
CA TRP A 19 -8.49 -2.32 -0.70
C TRP A 19 -8.06 -2.49 -2.15
N THR A 20 -9.03 -2.62 -3.05
CA THR A 20 -8.74 -2.66 -4.48
C THR A 20 -8.29 -1.29 -4.98
N LYS A 21 -7.47 -1.30 -6.03
CA LYS A 21 -7.00 -0.08 -6.69
C LYS A 21 -8.16 0.75 -7.23
N GLU A 22 -9.21 0.09 -7.71
CA GLU A 22 -10.43 0.70 -8.23
C GLU A 22 -11.17 1.47 -7.12
N SER A 23 -11.34 0.86 -5.94
CA SER A 23 -12.04 1.48 -4.81
C SER A 23 -11.25 2.65 -4.21
N VAL A 24 -9.93 2.51 -4.11
CA VAL A 24 -9.04 3.59 -3.67
C VAL A 24 -9.06 4.75 -4.67
N ALA A 25 -9.07 4.49 -5.97
CA ALA A 25 -9.21 5.53 -6.98
C ALA A 25 -10.55 6.28 -6.87
N ALA A 26 -11.65 5.55 -6.66
CA ALA A 26 -12.97 6.13 -6.44
C ALA A 26 -13.03 7.04 -5.21
N LEU A 27 -12.41 6.61 -4.11
CA LEU A 27 -12.26 7.39 -2.90
C LEU A 27 -11.46 8.68 -3.18
N LEU A 28 -10.33 8.59 -3.88
CA LEU A 28 -9.50 9.75 -4.24
C LEU A 28 -10.24 10.75 -5.14
N GLY A 29 -11.05 10.26 -6.08
CA GLY A 29 -11.92 11.11 -6.90
C GLY A 29 -12.89 11.93 -6.05
N ASN A 30 -13.48 11.32 -5.01
CA ASN A 30 -14.34 12.04 -4.08
C ASN A 30 -13.55 13.03 -3.21
N MET A 31 -12.45 12.59 -2.59
CA MET A 31 -11.59 13.45 -1.77
C MET A 31 -11.06 14.67 -2.52
N GLN A 32 -10.83 14.54 -3.84
CA GLN A 32 -10.40 15.66 -4.66
C GLN A 32 -11.46 16.76 -4.73
N SER A 33 -12.73 16.40 -4.90
CA SER A 33 -13.83 17.36 -4.88
C SER A 33 -14.17 17.87 -3.49
N GLU A 34 -14.03 17.04 -2.44
CA GLU A 34 -14.34 17.44 -1.06
C GLU A 34 -13.30 18.41 -0.48
N SER A 35 -12.01 18.09 -0.64
CA SER A 35 -10.94 18.78 0.09
C SER A 35 -9.77 19.21 -0.77
N GLY A 36 -9.78 18.85 -2.06
CA GLY A 36 -8.56 18.90 -2.88
C GLY A 36 -7.53 17.84 -2.47
N ILE A 37 -7.94 16.78 -1.76
CA ILE A 37 -7.06 15.78 -1.12
C ILE A 37 -6.12 16.43 -0.10
N ILE A 38 -6.68 17.33 0.72
CA ILE A 38 -5.96 18.02 1.79
C ILE A 38 -6.50 17.50 3.13
N ALA A 39 -5.64 16.81 3.89
CA ALA A 39 -6.02 16.22 5.16
C ALA A 39 -6.36 17.27 6.24
N ASP A 40 -5.73 18.44 6.22
CA ASP A 40 -6.03 19.53 7.16
C ASP A 40 -6.91 20.61 6.53
N ARG A 41 -8.02 20.21 5.91
CA ARG A 41 -8.98 21.14 5.29
C ARG A 41 -10.21 21.34 6.17
N TRP A 42 -10.43 22.59 6.58
CA TRP A 42 -11.69 23.02 7.19
C TRP A 42 -12.64 23.52 6.11
N GLU A 43 -13.91 23.16 6.23
CA GLU A 43 -14.97 23.70 5.38
C GLU A 43 -14.96 25.23 5.42
N SER A 44 -15.05 25.86 4.23
CA SER A 44 -15.00 27.32 4.06
C SER A 44 -13.78 28.01 4.68
N ASP A 45 -12.71 27.25 5.00
CA ASP A 45 -11.52 27.71 5.70
C ASP A 45 -11.81 28.31 7.10
N TYR A 46 -12.94 27.95 7.71
CA TYR A 46 -13.31 28.31 9.07
C TYR A 46 -12.67 27.37 10.09
N VAL A 47 -11.38 27.61 10.34
CA VAL A 47 -10.55 26.81 11.27
C VAL A 47 -11.17 26.74 12.66
N GLY A 48 -11.36 25.52 13.16
CA GLY A 48 -11.92 25.26 14.49
C GLY A 48 -13.45 25.14 14.53
N ASN A 49 -14.14 25.29 13.40
CA ASN A 49 -15.59 25.07 13.34
C ASN A 49 -15.94 23.58 13.45
N MET A 50 -16.12 23.10 14.68
CA MET A 50 -16.42 21.69 14.98
C MET A 50 -17.76 21.18 14.45
N SER A 51 -18.63 22.09 13.99
CA SER A 51 -19.93 21.77 13.40
C SER A 51 -19.90 21.64 11.87
N GLY A 52 -18.87 22.18 11.21
CA GLY A 52 -18.67 22.08 9.76
C GLY A 52 -17.92 20.82 9.34
N GLY A 53 -17.53 20.75 8.08
CA GLY A 53 -16.72 19.67 7.52
C GLY A 53 -15.22 19.77 7.85
N TYR A 54 -14.57 18.61 8.00
CA TYR A 54 -13.12 18.52 8.17
C TYR A 54 -12.48 17.35 7.43
N GLY A 55 -11.29 17.61 6.87
CA GLY A 55 -10.38 16.61 6.35
C GLY A 55 -10.71 16.08 4.96
N LEU A 56 -10.11 14.93 4.62
CA LEU A 56 -10.06 14.38 3.26
C LEU A 56 -11.45 14.21 2.63
N VAL A 57 -12.41 13.73 3.42
CA VAL A 57 -13.81 13.45 3.01
C VAL A 57 -14.80 14.39 3.72
N GLN A 58 -14.32 15.53 4.24
CA GLN A 58 -15.14 16.53 4.93
C GLN A 58 -16.12 15.93 5.96
N TRP A 59 -15.62 15.12 6.90
CA TRP A 59 -16.45 14.56 7.97
C TRP A 59 -17.25 15.67 8.65
N THR A 60 -18.57 15.56 8.59
CA THR A 60 -19.50 16.58 9.07
C THR A 60 -20.47 15.96 10.08
N PRO A 61 -20.54 16.46 11.32
CA PRO A 61 -19.70 17.53 11.88
C PRO A 61 -18.25 17.06 12.12
N ALA A 62 -17.28 17.96 12.04
CA ALA A 62 -15.84 17.70 12.21
C ALA A 62 -15.51 16.99 13.54
N SER A 63 -16.27 17.31 14.60
CA SER A 63 -16.17 16.64 15.90
C SER A 63 -16.30 15.12 15.84
N LYS A 64 -17.05 14.57 14.86
CA LYS A 64 -17.21 13.12 14.67
C LYS A 64 -15.87 12.43 14.40
N TYR A 65 -15.04 13.04 13.56
CA TYR A 65 -13.72 12.50 13.24
C TYR A 65 -12.68 12.93 14.28
N ILE A 66 -12.61 14.22 14.62
CA ILE A 66 -11.55 14.77 15.46
C ILE A 66 -11.58 14.14 16.86
N SER A 67 -12.76 13.97 17.45
CA SER A 67 -12.90 13.32 18.77
C SER A 67 -12.50 11.84 18.73
N TRP A 68 -12.84 11.14 17.63
CA TRP A 68 -12.42 9.74 17.43
C TRP A 68 -10.90 9.63 17.29
N ALA A 69 -10.26 10.52 16.53
CA ALA A 69 -8.81 10.50 16.35
C ALA A 69 -8.09 10.77 17.68
N GLN A 70 -8.53 11.80 18.41
CA GLN A 70 -7.96 12.16 19.71
C GLN A 70 -8.12 11.05 20.75
N SER A 71 -9.31 10.45 20.87
CA SER A 71 -9.55 9.31 21.78
C SER A 71 -8.77 8.06 21.39
N SER A 72 -8.41 7.91 20.11
CA SER A 72 -7.55 6.84 19.61
C SER A 72 -6.04 7.15 19.72
N GLY A 73 -5.66 8.29 20.31
CA GLY A 73 -4.25 8.72 20.42
C GLY A 73 -3.61 9.11 19.08
N LEU A 74 -4.42 9.45 18.08
CA LEU A 74 -3.99 9.78 16.72
C LEU A 74 -4.00 11.30 16.50
N ARG A 75 -3.10 11.77 15.63
CA ARG A 75 -3.09 13.17 15.16
C ARG A 75 -4.16 13.34 14.09
N TYR A 76 -5.16 14.18 14.33
CA TYR A 76 -6.30 14.30 13.42
C TYR A 76 -5.94 14.92 12.04
N GLN A 77 -4.86 15.70 11.97
CA GLN A 77 -4.38 16.28 10.70
C GLN A 77 -3.62 15.26 9.82
N ASP A 78 -3.25 14.11 10.38
CA ASP A 78 -2.42 13.12 9.69
C ASP A 78 -3.23 12.30 8.67
N VAL A 79 -2.67 12.15 7.47
CA VAL A 79 -3.30 11.44 6.35
C VAL A 79 -3.63 9.99 6.73
N ILE A 80 -2.68 9.29 7.38
CA ILE A 80 -2.86 7.89 7.75
C ILE A 80 -3.90 7.74 8.88
N SER A 81 -3.98 8.70 9.79
CA SER A 81 -5.00 8.75 10.83
C SER A 81 -6.41 8.90 10.23
N GLN A 82 -6.55 9.62 9.13
CA GLN A 82 -7.81 9.72 8.36
C GLN A 82 -8.11 8.43 7.58
N CYS A 83 -7.11 7.75 7.01
CA CYS A 83 -7.30 6.42 6.43
C CYS A 83 -7.73 5.38 7.48
N LYS A 84 -7.15 5.42 8.68
CA LYS A 84 -7.56 4.56 9.81
C LYS A 84 -9.01 4.81 10.22
N ARG A 85 -9.50 6.05 10.10
CA ARG A 85 -10.92 6.35 10.33
C ARG A 85 -11.81 5.63 9.34
N LEU A 86 -11.48 5.66 8.05
CA LEU A 86 -12.23 4.94 7.01
C LEU A 86 -12.25 3.43 7.29
N GLU A 87 -11.11 2.83 7.64
CA GLU A 87 -11.02 1.42 8.04
C GLU A 87 -11.90 1.11 9.26
N TRP A 88 -11.89 1.98 10.27
CA TRP A 88 -12.76 1.85 11.43
C TRP A 88 -14.24 1.94 11.01
N GLU A 89 -14.61 2.82 10.08
CA GLU A 89 -15.98 2.93 9.57
C GLU A 89 -16.41 1.70 8.77
N VAL A 90 -15.50 1.08 8.01
CA VAL A 90 -15.73 -0.20 7.34
C VAL A 90 -16.06 -1.29 8.37
N VAL A 91 -15.20 -1.48 9.38
CA VAL A 91 -15.36 -2.54 10.39
C VAL A 91 -16.59 -2.32 11.28
N ASN A 92 -16.98 -1.08 11.53
CA ASN A 92 -18.08 -0.73 12.43
C ASN A 92 -19.40 -0.41 11.70
N ASN A 93 -19.47 -0.67 10.38
CA ASN A 93 -20.62 -0.38 9.52
C ASN A 93 -21.14 1.06 9.71
N GLN A 94 -20.23 2.03 9.71
CA GLN A 94 -20.55 3.44 9.87
C GLN A 94 -20.45 4.19 8.54
N GLN A 95 -21.18 5.31 8.45
CA GLN A 95 -21.13 6.30 7.37
C GLN A 95 -21.63 5.86 5.98
N PHE A 96 -21.44 4.60 5.58
CA PHE A 96 -21.82 4.06 4.27
C PHE A 96 -23.20 3.38 4.29
N TYR A 97 -24.17 3.91 3.54
CA TYR A 97 -25.57 3.46 3.54
C TYR A 97 -26.08 3.11 2.14
N HIS A 98 -25.60 2.00 1.57
CA HIS A 98 -26.07 1.49 0.28
C HIS A 98 -27.06 0.32 0.48
N PRO A 99 -28.13 0.20 -0.33
CA PRO A 99 -29.18 -0.81 -0.12
C PRO A 99 -28.71 -2.28 -0.23
N SER A 100 -27.71 -2.57 -1.07
CA SER A 100 -27.24 -3.94 -1.33
C SER A 100 -25.72 -4.16 -1.30
N MET A 101 -24.94 -3.13 -0.93
CA MET A 101 -23.48 -3.18 -0.90
C MET A 101 -23.03 -2.71 0.48
N THR A 102 -22.24 -3.50 1.20
CA THR A 102 -21.63 -3.04 2.45
C THR A 102 -20.39 -2.19 2.15
N PHE A 103 -19.91 -1.45 3.15
CA PHE A 103 -18.69 -0.68 2.96
C PHE A 103 -17.49 -1.61 2.71
N GLU A 104 -17.42 -2.77 3.39
CA GLU A 104 -16.41 -3.79 3.14
C GLU A 104 -16.46 -4.30 1.69
N GLN A 105 -17.65 -4.60 1.16
CA GLN A 105 -17.82 -4.99 -0.25
C GLN A 105 -17.39 -3.88 -1.21
N PHE A 106 -17.65 -2.62 -0.87
CA PHE A 106 -17.10 -1.49 -1.62
C PHE A 106 -15.57 -1.55 -1.66
N THR A 107 -14.88 -1.72 -0.53
CA THR A 107 -13.40 -1.77 -0.49
C THR A 107 -12.79 -2.88 -1.35
N GLN A 108 -13.54 -3.97 -1.55
CA GLN A 108 -13.12 -5.16 -2.28
C GLN A 108 -13.60 -5.17 -3.75
N SER A 109 -14.37 -4.17 -4.17
CA SER A 109 -14.98 -4.16 -5.50
C SER A 109 -13.96 -3.95 -6.62
N ARG A 110 -14.15 -4.66 -7.74
CA ARG A 110 -13.37 -4.49 -8.98
C ARG A 110 -14.17 -3.84 -10.10
N GLN A 111 -15.32 -3.25 -9.77
CA GLN A 111 -16.07 -2.42 -10.71
C GLN A 111 -15.25 -1.17 -11.07
N SER A 112 -15.67 -0.46 -12.11
CA SER A 112 -14.89 0.68 -12.61
C SER A 112 -14.74 1.78 -11.55
N PRO A 113 -13.61 2.49 -11.51
CA PRO A 113 -13.42 3.66 -10.64
C PRO A 113 -14.54 4.69 -10.77
N GLU A 114 -15.09 4.90 -11.97
CA GLU A 114 -16.20 5.82 -12.21
C GLU A 114 -17.47 5.37 -11.49
N TYR A 115 -17.83 4.09 -11.62
CA TYR A 115 -19.01 3.54 -10.94
C TYR A 115 -18.85 3.60 -9.43
N LEU A 116 -17.68 3.20 -8.92
CA LEU A 116 -17.40 3.24 -7.49
C LEU A 116 -17.35 4.68 -6.96
N ALA A 117 -16.89 5.66 -7.75
CA ALA A 117 -16.92 7.06 -7.35
C ALA A 117 -18.37 7.57 -7.20
N ASP A 118 -19.26 7.18 -8.11
CA ASP A 118 -20.70 7.48 -8.04
C ASP A 118 -21.38 6.80 -6.85
N VAL A 119 -21.01 5.54 -6.55
CA VAL A 119 -21.45 4.84 -5.33
C VAL A 119 -21.01 5.59 -4.08
N PHE A 120 -19.73 5.98 -4.00
CA PHE A 120 -19.20 6.64 -2.82
C PHE A 120 -19.88 8.00 -2.55
N ILE A 121 -20.07 8.85 -3.57
CA ILE A 121 -20.78 10.12 -3.38
C ILE A 121 -22.23 9.89 -2.92
N ARG A 122 -22.94 8.90 -3.48
CA ARG A 122 -24.35 8.67 -3.18
C ARG A 122 -24.60 8.03 -1.82
N TYR A 123 -23.66 7.25 -1.30
CA TYR A 123 -23.91 6.39 -0.15
C TYR A 123 -22.95 6.58 1.02
N TYR A 124 -21.77 7.15 0.80
CA TYR A 124 -20.88 7.61 1.86
C TYR A 124 -21.03 9.12 2.11
N GLU A 125 -20.77 9.96 1.08
CA GLU A 125 -20.75 11.43 1.22
C GLU A 125 -22.17 11.98 1.44
N ARG A 126 -23.12 11.53 0.61
CA ARG A 126 -24.53 11.94 0.64
C ARG A 126 -24.73 13.47 0.69
N PRO A 127 -24.09 14.24 -0.22
CA PRO A 127 -24.33 15.68 -0.28
C PRO A 127 -25.75 15.97 -0.77
N LEU A 128 -26.19 17.21 -0.57
CA LEU A 128 -27.49 17.69 -1.08
C LEU A 128 -27.64 17.47 -2.60
N ASN A 129 -26.55 17.63 -3.35
CA ASN A 129 -26.51 17.34 -4.78
C ASN A 129 -25.52 16.21 -5.09
N PRO A 130 -26.00 14.96 -5.27
CA PRO A 130 -25.13 13.82 -5.60
C PRO A 130 -24.71 13.77 -7.08
N ASN A 131 -25.30 14.59 -7.97
CA ASN A 131 -24.96 14.57 -9.40
C ASN A 131 -23.69 15.39 -9.67
N GLN A 132 -22.52 14.81 -9.37
CA GLN A 132 -21.21 15.42 -9.54
C GLN A 132 -20.27 14.55 -10.39
N PRO A 133 -20.51 14.45 -11.72
CA PRO A 133 -19.78 13.52 -12.59
C PRO A 133 -18.27 13.78 -12.67
N ALA A 134 -17.81 14.99 -12.31
CA ALA A 134 -16.38 15.31 -12.22
C ALA A 134 -15.61 14.32 -11.34
N ARG A 135 -16.23 13.81 -10.26
CA ARG A 135 -15.62 12.83 -9.34
C ARG A 135 -15.31 11.50 -10.01
N GLN A 136 -16.12 11.11 -11.00
CA GLN A 136 -15.91 9.91 -11.80
C GLN A 136 -14.69 10.08 -12.70
N THR A 137 -14.58 11.23 -13.38
CA THR A 137 -13.41 11.59 -14.20
C THR A 137 -12.13 11.65 -13.35
N GLN A 138 -12.22 12.25 -12.16
CA GLN A 138 -11.11 12.32 -11.20
C GLN A 138 -10.70 10.92 -10.71
N ALA A 139 -11.66 10.05 -10.43
CA ALA A 139 -11.36 8.66 -10.05
C ALA A 139 -10.61 7.93 -11.16
N ARG A 140 -11.05 8.04 -12.42
CA ARG A 140 -10.29 7.50 -13.56
C ARG A 140 -8.87 8.06 -13.64
N TYR A 141 -8.73 9.38 -13.50
CA TYR A 141 -7.42 10.04 -13.50
C TYR A 141 -6.48 9.46 -12.43
N TRP A 142 -6.95 9.33 -11.18
CA TRP A 142 -6.13 8.78 -10.09
C TRP A 142 -5.80 7.31 -10.30
N PHE A 143 -6.75 6.52 -10.80
CA PHE A 143 -6.51 5.13 -11.16
C PHE A 143 -5.37 5.04 -12.18
N ASP A 144 -5.46 5.76 -13.30
CA ASP A 144 -4.47 5.69 -14.36
C ASP A 144 -3.11 6.22 -13.91
N LEU A 145 -3.08 7.33 -13.16
CA LEU A 145 -1.85 7.92 -12.65
C LEU A 145 -1.15 7.00 -11.64
N LEU A 146 -1.87 6.59 -10.60
CA LEU A 146 -1.28 5.84 -9.49
C LEU A 146 -1.08 4.36 -9.82
N ASN A 147 -1.84 3.80 -10.75
CA ASN A 147 -1.56 2.46 -11.25
C ASN A 147 -0.34 2.43 -12.19
N LYS A 148 -0.02 3.53 -12.89
CA LYS A 148 1.26 3.66 -13.63
C LYS A 148 2.44 3.88 -12.68
N LEU A 149 2.23 4.68 -11.64
CA LEU A 149 3.23 4.95 -10.58
C LEU A 149 3.36 3.82 -9.56
N SER A 150 2.39 2.90 -9.55
CA SER A 150 2.54 1.57 -9.03
C SER A 150 3.14 0.75 -10.17
N PRO A 151 4.47 0.76 -10.41
CA PRO A 151 5.01 -0.38 -11.11
C PRO A 151 4.45 -1.60 -10.37
N ASN A 152 4.11 -2.67 -11.10
CA ASN A 152 4.10 -4.01 -10.50
C ASN A 152 5.13 -3.99 -9.39
N VAL A 153 4.77 -4.39 -8.15
CA VAL A 153 5.74 -4.50 -7.06
C VAL A 153 6.82 -5.48 -7.50
N LYS A 154 7.75 -4.95 -8.29
CA LYS A 154 9.12 -5.31 -8.46
C LYS A 154 9.77 -4.26 -7.59
N THR A 155 9.81 -4.57 -6.31
CA THR A 155 10.90 -4.23 -5.41
C THR A 155 12.10 -3.68 -6.18
N GLY A 156 12.20 -2.35 -6.28
CA GLY A 156 13.41 -1.66 -6.71
C GLY A 156 13.88 -0.91 -5.47
N GLU A 157 14.90 -1.34 -4.75
CA GLU A 157 16.09 -2.09 -5.16
C GLU A 157 15.90 -3.60 -5.28
N THR A 158 16.33 -4.20 -6.40
CA THR A 158 16.72 -5.62 -6.38
C THR A 158 17.97 -5.71 -5.51
N THR A 159 17.82 -5.80 -4.19
CA THR A 159 18.87 -6.46 -3.41
C THR A 159 18.87 -7.89 -3.94
N MET A 160 19.93 -8.27 -4.64
CA MET A 160 20.03 -9.58 -5.28
C MET A 160 20.25 -10.60 -4.17
N GLN A 161 19.14 -11.07 -3.59
CA GLN A 161 19.13 -12.02 -2.49
C GLN A 161 18.92 -13.42 -3.05
N CYS A 162 19.94 -14.27 -2.93
CA CYS A 162 19.82 -15.68 -3.28
C CYS A 162 20.65 -16.56 -2.36
N ILE A 163 20.31 -17.85 -2.37
CA ILE A 163 21.16 -18.90 -1.83
C ILE A 163 21.80 -19.62 -3.01
N TYR A 164 23.11 -19.84 -2.93
CA TYR A 164 23.79 -20.69 -3.88
C TYR A 164 24.65 -21.74 -3.19
N TRP A 165 24.90 -22.82 -3.93
CA TRP A 165 25.66 -23.96 -3.44
C TRP A 165 26.90 -24.17 -4.28
N LYS A 166 28.07 -24.29 -3.64
CA LYS A 166 29.34 -24.61 -4.32
C LYS A 166 30.04 -25.80 -3.65
N PRO A 167 30.95 -26.51 -4.35
CA PRO A 167 31.69 -27.63 -3.77
C PRO A 167 32.41 -27.22 -2.48
N ASN A 168 32.28 -28.06 -1.46
CA ASN A 168 32.98 -27.87 -0.20
C ASN A 168 34.48 -28.12 -0.35
N ALA A 169 35.28 -27.60 0.57
CA ALA A 169 36.75 -27.77 0.54
C ALA A 169 37.19 -29.24 0.63
N LYS A 170 36.33 -30.13 1.12
CA LYS A 170 36.57 -31.57 1.25
C LYS A 170 36.25 -32.35 -0.03
N GLY A 171 35.66 -31.73 -1.04
CA GLY A 171 35.24 -32.39 -2.29
C GLY A 171 34.14 -33.46 -2.13
N THR A 172 33.48 -33.53 -0.98
CA THR A 172 32.51 -34.59 -0.61
C THR A 172 31.06 -34.12 -0.60
N GLY A 173 30.81 -32.84 -0.91
CA GLY A 173 29.49 -32.25 -0.90
C GLY A 173 29.54 -30.77 -1.26
N ASN A 174 28.45 -30.06 -0.99
CA ASN A 174 28.32 -28.63 -1.27
C ASN A 174 28.03 -27.84 0.02
N ASP A 175 28.52 -26.61 0.05
CA ASP A 175 28.27 -25.62 1.10
C ASP A 175 27.35 -24.50 0.58
N GLY A 176 26.42 -24.07 1.44
CA GLY A 176 25.45 -23.02 1.13
C GLY A 176 25.97 -21.62 1.47
N TYR A 177 25.68 -20.66 0.60
CA TYR A 177 26.08 -19.26 0.76
C TYR A 177 24.89 -18.34 0.50
N TYR A 178 24.74 -17.32 1.35
CA TYR A 178 23.82 -16.21 1.12
C TYR A 178 24.55 -15.12 0.33
N PHE A 179 23.91 -14.64 -0.74
CA PHE A 179 24.38 -13.53 -1.55
C PHE A 179 23.35 -12.40 -1.48
N ASN A 180 23.79 -11.16 -1.25
CA ASN A 180 22.91 -9.98 -1.21
C ASN A 180 23.08 -9.03 -2.42
N GLY A 181 23.88 -9.43 -3.40
CA GLY A 181 24.22 -8.62 -4.57
C GLY A 181 25.56 -7.91 -4.48
N VAL A 182 26.11 -7.77 -3.27
CA VAL A 182 27.38 -7.08 -3.00
C VAL A 182 28.39 -8.00 -2.31
N SER A 183 27.91 -8.89 -1.44
CA SER A 183 28.74 -9.77 -0.61
C SER A 183 28.15 -11.17 -0.53
N SER A 184 29.02 -12.16 -0.36
CA SER A 184 28.65 -13.56 -0.08
C SER A 184 29.03 -13.93 1.35
N LYS A 185 28.13 -14.62 2.06
CA LYS A 185 28.35 -15.10 3.42
C LYS A 185 28.04 -16.59 3.53
N TYR A 186 28.98 -17.36 4.09
CA TYR A 186 28.80 -18.79 4.36
C TYR A 186 27.65 -19.05 5.34
N ILE A 187 26.84 -20.06 5.05
CA ILE A 187 25.76 -20.53 5.92
C ILE A 187 26.24 -21.82 6.60
N PRO A 188 26.46 -21.83 7.93
CA PRO A 188 27.20 -22.88 8.61
C PRO A 188 26.43 -24.19 8.81
N HIS A 189 25.09 -24.18 8.68
CA HIS A 189 24.26 -25.35 8.91
C HIS A 189 23.11 -25.43 7.90
N PRO A 190 22.76 -26.63 7.39
CA PRO A 190 21.61 -26.82 6.50
C PRO A 190 20.29 -26.28 7.07
N ASP A 191 20.06 -26.41 8.37
CA ASP A 191 18.83 -25.88 9.01
C ASP A 191 18.72 -24.35 8.91
N SER A 192 19.86 -23.64 8.90
CA SER A 192 19.87 -22.19 8.71
C SER A 192 19.35 -21.80 7.32
N VAL A 193 19.55 -22.65 6.30
CA VAL A 193 18.97 -22.45 4.96
C VAL A 193 17.45 -22.53 5.04
N SER A 194 16.90 -23.52 5.73
CA SER A 194 15.45 -23.69 5.90
C SER A 194 14.82 -22.49 6.59
N ILE A 195 15.43 -22.00 7.67
CA ILE A 195 14.96 -20.80 8.40
C ILE A 195 14.98 -19.57 7.49
N LEU A 196 16.07 -19.35 6.75
CA LEU A 196 16.17 -18.21 5.82
C LEU A 196 15.13 -18.27 4.70
N LYS A 197 14.85 -19.47 4.15
CA LYS A 197 13.79 -19.68 3.15
C LYS A 197 12.41 -19.30 3.70
N THR A 198 12.09 -19.74 4.91
CA THR A 198 10.81 -19.41 5.58
C THR A 198 10.68 -17.90 5.79
N ILE A 199 11.66 -17.27 6.44
CA ILE A 199 11.64 -15.82 6.70
C ILE A 199 11.52 -15.03 5.40
N TYR A 200 12.25 -15.41 4.35
CA TYR A 200 12.17 -14.72 3.06
C TYR A 200 10.78 -14.86 2.44
N LYS A 201 10.19 -16.06 2.46
CA LYS A 201 8.85 -16.31 1.92
C LYS A 201 7.78 -15.52 2.66
N ASP A 202 7.85 -15.50 3.99
CA ASP A 202 6.90 -14.78 4.84
C ASP A 202 6.95 -13.26 4.57
N ASN A 203 8.15 -12.71 4.33
CA ASN A 203 8.32 -11.28 4.07
C ASN A 203 8.07 -10.86 2.61
N ASN A 204 8.30 -11.74 1.64
CA ASN A 204 8.29 -11.40 0.21
C ASN A 204 7.16 -12.06 -0.59
N GLY A 205 6.38 -12.96 0.02
CA GLY A 205 5.29 -13.71 -0.63
C GLY A 205 5.76 -14.70 -1.70
N LYS A 206 7.05 -14.99 -1.79
CA LYS A 206 7.66 -15.89 -2.78
C LYS A 206 8.91 -16.55 -2.21
N ASP A 207 9.27 -17.73 -2.70
CA ASP A 207 10.49 -18.43 -2.28
C ASP A 207 11.75 -17.65 -2.69
N ILE A 208 12.78 -17.68 -1.84
CA ILE A 208 14.09 -17.11 -2.18
C ILE A 208 14.69 -17.90 -3.36
N PRO A 209 15.26 -17.22 -4.38
CA PRO A 209 15.96 -17.90 -5.44
C PRO A 209 17.10 -18.77 -4.89
N GLU A 210 17.15 -20.02 -5.35
CA GLU A 210 18.16 -21.00 -4.97
C GLU A 210 18.83 -21.57 -6.21
N TYR A 211 20.16 -21.56 -6.24
CA TYR A 211 20.94 -21.94 -7.40
C TYR A 211 21.88 -23.13 -7.12
N HIS A 212 21.75 -24.16 -7.96
CA HIS A 212 22.58 -25.34 -8.00
C HIS A 212 23.17 -25.49 -9.41
N TRP A 213 24.36 -24.97 -9.62
CA TRP A 213 25.00 -25.03 -10.93
C TRP A 213 25.87 -26.29 -11.06
N VAL A 214 25.60 -27.09 -12.10
CA VAL A 214 26.21 -28.41 -12.32
C VAL A 214 27.42 -28.39 -13.27
N ASN A 215 27.80 -27.24 -13.81
CA ASN A 215 28.96 -27.13 -14.72
C ASN A 215 30.28 -27.25 -13.93
N LYS A 216 31.23 -28.05 -14.46
CA LYS A 216 32.58 -28.24 -13.88
C LYS A 216 33.44 -26.97 -13.87
N ALA A 217 33.06 -25.93 -14.62
CA ALA A 217 33.75 -24.64 -14.58
C ALA A 217 33.54 -23.92 -13.24
N PRO A 218 34.57 -23.27 -12.66
CA PRO A 218 34.51 -22.66 -11.33
C PRO A 218 33.76 -21.32 -11.34
N TRP A 219 32.45 -21.37 -11.58
CA TRP A 219 31.59 -20.20 -11.70
C TRP A 219 31.53 -19.38 -10.39
N TRP A 220 31.66 -20.04 -9.23
CA TRP A 220 31.60 -19.38 -7.92
C TRP A 220 32.76 -18.41 -7.74
N ILE A 221 33.94 -18.71 -8.31
CA ILE A 221 35.09 -17.80 -8.30
C ILE A 221 34.74 -16.50 -9.02
N ARG A 222 34.01 -16.59 -10.14
CA ARG A 222 33.61 -15.41 -10.92
C ARG A 222 32.54 -14.60 -10.20
N LEU A 223 31.58 -15.27 -9.56
CA LEU A 223 30.55 -14.63 -8.74
C LEU A 223 31.15 -13.95 -7.50
N GLU A 224 32.07 -14.61 -6.81
CA GLU A 224 32.72 -14.05 -5.63
C GLU A 224 33.68 -12.92 -5.99
N ALA A 225 34.36 -12.98 -7.15
CA ALA A 225 35.25 -11.91 -7.62
C ALA A 225 34.54 -10.55 -7.81
N VAL A 226 33.26 -10.56 -8.18
CA VAL A 226 32.48 -9.30 -8.27
C VAL A 226 32.02 -8.79 -6.90
N CYS A 227 32.07 -9.62 -5.86
CA CYS A 227 31.71 -9.24 -4.49
C CYS A 227 32.82 -8.48 -3.74
N VAL A 228 34.06 -8.47 -4.26
CA VAL A 228 35.26 -7.94 -3.55
C VAL A 228 35.55 -6.47 -3.89
N LYS A 229 34.67 -5.78 -4.63
CA LYS A 229 34.85 -4.35 -4.95
C LYS A 229 33.87 -3.48 -4.17
N GLN A 230 34.31 -3.03 -2.99
CA GLN A 230 34.14 -1.67 -2.46
C GLN A 230 35.18 -1.43 -1.36
#